data_AF-A0A7C3H5L5-F1
#
_entry.id   AF-A0A7C3H5L5-F1
#
_cell.length_a   1.000
_cell.length_b   1.000
_cell.length_c   1.000
_cell.angle_alpha   90.00
_cell.angle_beta   90.00
_cell.angle_gamma   90.00
#
_symmetry.space_group_name_H-M   'P 1'
#
loop_
_entity.id
_entity.type
_entity.pdbx_description
1 polymer ?
#
loop_
_entity_poly.entity_id
_entity_poly.type
_entity_poly.pdbx_seq_one_letter_code
_entity_poly.pdbx_strand_id
1 'polypeptide(L)' 'GNTRAANMVVLGAYVGYTGVVDVETVLRTLPKVIKRKNLVPLNEKAVKKGVEFAKNFKASKEN' A
#
# COMPACT_ATOMS: atom_id res chain seq x y z
N GLY A 1 15.21 9.28 -3.21
CA GLY A 1 13.91 8.69 -2.78
C GLY A 1 13.66 9.05 -1.33
N ASN A 2 12.41 9.35 -0.96
CA ASN A 2 12.06 9.63 0.44
C ASN A 2 11.82 8.31 1.18
N THR A 3 12.64 7.99 2.19
CA THR A 3 12.54 6.78 3.03
C THR A 3 11.14 6.56 3.59
N ARG A 4 10.35 7.63 3.80
CA ARG A 4 8.97 7.55 4.31
C ARG A 4 7.94 7.06 3.30
N ALA A 5 8.27 6.92 2.02
CA ALA A 5 7.40 6.27 1.04
C ALA A 5 7.62 4.75 1.01
N ALA A 6 8.80 4.27 1.41
CA ALA A 6 9.17 2.86 1.33
C ALA A 6 8.31 1.98 2.23
N ASN A 7 8.04 2.41 3.47
CA ASN A 7 7.19 1.64 4.40
C ASN A 7 5.75 1.49 3.89
N MET A 8 5.22 2.48 3.17
CA MET A 8 3.88 2.41 2.57
C MET A 8 3.84 1.46 1.39
N VAL A 9 4.91 1.41 0.58
CA VAL A 9 5.04 0.40 -0.48
C VAL A 9 5.05 -1.00 0.14
N VAL A 10 5.82 -1.22 1.21
CA VAL A 10 5.86 -2.51 1.91
C VAL A 10 4.50 -2.86 2.52
N LEU A 11 3.82 -1.92 3.18
CA LEU A 11 2.48 -2.12 3.72
C LEU A 11 1.50 -2.54 2.62
N GLY A 12 1.51 -1.83 1.49
CA GLY A 12 0.68 -2.17 0.35
C GLY A 12 0.96 -3.57 -0.20
N ALA A 13 2.24 -3.94 -0.33
CA ALA A 13 2.63 -5.27 -0.80
C ALA A 13 2.18 -6.37 0.17
N TYR A 14 2.38 -6.17 1.48
CA TYR A 14 1.95 -7.13 2.50
C TYR A 14 0.45 -7.36 2.47
N VAL A 15 -0.35 -6.28 2.45
CA VAL A 15 -1.82 -6.37 2.38
C VAL A 15 -2.29 -7.00 1.07
N GLY A 16 -1.71 -6.58 -0.07
CA GLY A 16 -2.06 -7.11 -1.38
C GLY A 16 -1.73 -8.58 -1.58
N TYR A 17 -0.66 -9.07 -0.95
CA TYR A 17 -0.25 -10.47 -1.01
C TYR A 17 -1.09 -11.36 -0.07
N THR A 18 -1.25 -10.92 1.18
CA THR A 18 -1.88 -11.72 2.25
C THR A 18 -3.40 -11.67 2.22
N GLY A 19 -3.99 -10.55 1.79
CA GLY A 19 -5.44 -10.33 1.89
C GLY A 19 -5.95 -10.23 3.34
N VAL A 20 -5.06 -9.98 4.32
CA VAL A 20 -5.43 -9.95 5.76
C VAL A 20 -6.47 -8.87 6.10
N VAL A 21 -6.52 -7.81 5.29
CA VAL A 21 -7.52 -6.73 5.36
C VAL A 21 -7.80 -6.19 3.95
N ASP A 22 -8.96 -5.55 3.77
CA ASP A 22 -9.30 -4.91 2.50
C ASP A 22 -8.39 -3.71 2.21
N VAL A 23 -7.87 -3.67 0.98
CA VAL A 23 -7.04 -2.54 0.47
C VAL A 23 -7.80 -1.21 0.58
N GLU A 24 -9.09 -1.20 0.30
CA GLU A 24 -9.92 -0.01 0.41
C GLU A 24 -9.99 0.52 1.86
N THR A 25 -10.09 -0.38 2.83
CA THR A 25 -10.09 -0.03 4.25
C THR A 25 -8.76 0.61 4.66
N VAL A 26 -7.63 0.10 4.15
CA VAL A 26 -6.31 0.72 4.35
C VAL A 26 -6.29 2.14 3.78
N LEU A 27 -6.71 2.32 2.52
CA LEU A 27 -6.71 3.62 1.84
C LEU A 27 -7.62 4.64 2.56
N ARG A 28 -8.84 4.26 2.94
CA ARG A 28 -9.78 5.11 3.70
C ARG A 28 -9.26 5.51 5.09
N THR A 29 -8.32 4.75 5.65
CA THR A 29 -7.76 5.00 6.99
C THR A 29 -6.54 5.93 6.94
N LEU A 30 -5.80 5.98 5.84
CA LEU A 30 -4.62 6.84 5.68
C LEU A 30 -4.86 8.31 6.05
N PRO A 31 -5.96 8.98 5.63
CA PRO A 31 -6.23 10.37 6.02
C PRO A 31 -6.45 10.55 7.53
N LYS A 32 -6.88 9.51 8.25
CA LYS A 32 -7.14 9.55 9.69
C LYS A 32 -5.86 9.43 10.50
N VAL A 33 -4.93 8.57 10.07
CA VAL A 33 -3.70 8.24 10.82
C VAL A 33 -2.51 9.12 10.44
N ILE A 34 -2.49 9.67 9.22
CA ILE A 34 -1.41 10.56 8.78
C ILE A 34 -1.65 11.97 9.32
N LYS A 35 -0.70 12.44 10.15
CA LYS A 35 -0.71 13.81 10.71
C LYS A 35 -0.52 14.88 9.62
N ARG A 36 0.41 14.66 8.69
CA ARG A 36 0.74 15.61 7.61
C ARG A 36 -0.16 15.37 6.40
N LYS A 37 -1.25 16.14 6.27
CA LYS A 37 -2.29 15.91 5.25
C LYS A 37 -1.77 16.01 3.81
N ASN A 38 -0.78 16.86 3.56
CA ASN A 38 -0.10 16.95 2.26
C ASN A 38 0.66 15.67 1.86
N LEU A 39 0.95 14.77 2.82
CA LEU A 39 1.58 13.48 2.53
C LEU A 39 0.57 12.37 2.24
N VAL A 40 -0.73 12.56 2.51
CA VAL A 40 -1.75 11.52 2.28
C VAL A 40 -1.74 11.04 0.82
N PRO A 41 -1.74 11.91 -0.21
CA PRO A 41 -1.72 11.45 -1.60
C PRO A 41 -0.46 10.65 -1.95
N LEU A 42 0.69 11.04 -1.39
CA LEU A 42 1.96 10.32 -1.58
C LEU A 42 1.91 8.93 -0.95
N ASN A 43 1.35 8.81 0.25
CA ASN A 43 1.23 7.53 0.96
C ASN A 43 0.21 6.61 0.26
N GLU A 44 -0.92 7.14 -0.22
CA GLU A 44 -1.89 6.39 -1.02
C GLU A 44 -1.25 5.82 -2.30
N LYS A 45 -0.48 6.64 -3.03
CA LYS A 45 0.22 6.20 -4.24
C LYS A 45 1.24 5.10 -3.92
N ALA A 46 1.94 5.21 -2.80
CA ALA A 46 2.90 4.21 -2.36
C ALA A 46 2.24 2.88 -1.99
N VAL A 47 1.14 2.90 -1.22
CA VAL A 47 0.36 1.70 -0.89
C VAL A 47 -0.16 1.02 -2.15
N LYS A 48 -0.76 1.78 -3.08
CA LYS A 48 -1.28 1.23 -4.36
C LYS A 48 -0.20 0.51 -5.17
N LYS A 49 1.01 1.09 -5.27
CA LYS A 49 2.15 0.45 -5.94
C LYS A 49 2.57 -0.87 -5.28
N GLY A 50 2.59 -0.90 -3.94
CA GLY A 50 2.86 -2.12 -3.20
C GLY A 50 1.84 -3.22 -3.51
N VAL A 51 0.55 -2.89 -3.44
CA VAL A 51 -0.55 -3.82 -3.74
C VAL A 51 -0.45 -4.37 -5.15
N GLU A 52 -0.23 -3.50 -6.14
CA GLU A 52 -0.08 -3.88 -7.54
C GLU A 52 1.08 -4.87 -7.73
N PHE A 53 2.25 -4.55 -7.17
CA PHE A 53 3.42 -5.43 -7.22
C PHE A 53 3.11 -6.81 -6.63
N ALA A 54 2.50 -6.85 -5.44
CA ALA A 54 2.18 -8.10 -4.77
C ALA A 54 1.15 -8.95 -5.52
N LYS A 55 0.11 -8.33 -6.09
CA LYS A 55 -0.89 -9.04 -6.91
C LYS A 55 -0.28 -9.63 -8.16
N ASN A 56 0.57 -8.87 -8.86
CA ASN A 56 1.28 -9.36 -10.05
C ASN A 56 2.25 -10.50 -9.69
N PHE A 57 2.96 -10.38 -8.56
CA PHE A 57 3.85 -11.43 -8.07
C PHE A 57 3.11 -12.70 -7.67
N LYS A 58 1.92 -12.59 -7.06
CA LYS A 58 1.09 -13.75 -6.70
C LYS A 58 0.56 -14.45 -7.96
N ALA A 59 0.01 -13.68 -8.91
CA ALA A 59 -0.49 -14.21 -10.18
C ALA A 59 0.61 -14.92 -10.99
N SER A 60 1.86 -14.46 -10.94
CA SER A 60 2.98 -15.14 -11.62
C SER A 60 3.48 -16.41 -10.93
N LYS A 61 3.00 -16.74 -9.72
CA LYS A 61 3.31 -17.98 -9.01
C LYS A 61 2.19 -19.02 -9.06
N GLU A 62 0.98 -18.60 -9.42
CA GLU A 62 -0.20 -19.45 -9.56
C GLU A 62 -0.42 -19.95 -11.00
N ASN A 63 0.37 -19.44 -11.95
CA ASN A 63 0.48 -19.92 -13.34
C ASN A 63 1.73 -20.80 -13.51
#